data_AF-A0A2H6B0B0-F1
#
_entry.id   AF-A0A2H6B0B0-F1
#
_cell.length_a   1.000
_cell.length_b   1.000
_cell.length_c   1.000
_cell.angle_alpha   90.00
_cell.angle_beta   90.00
_cell.angle_gamma   90.00
#
_symmetry.space_group_name_H-M   'P 1'
#
loop_
_entity.id
_entity.type
_entity.pdbx_description
1 polymer ?
#
loop_
_entity_poly.entity_id
_entity_poly.type
_entity_poly.pdbx_seq_one_letter_code
_entity_poly.pdbx_strand_id
1 'polypeptide(L)'
;MIALARRNLRTLLLLALPVAAMIGLVAASPTLYRLFCAVTGYGGTTQRADAPPATPATDRPGTLPTLTVSFDANVGRGLPWRFGPRVSHIDVRPGEPVLVHYFAENLADRPVVGRATFNVTPFKAAPYFFKTECFCFSEQKLDPGERVEMPVQFFIDPGLFDDPYAREVRHITLSYTFFPQDVDPATARDLADTAAARREALARGASGPFRADAPRR
;
A
#
# COMPACT_ATOMS: atom_id res chain seq x y z
N MET A 1 57.63 -31.03 -7.53
CA MET A 1 56.13 -31.05 -7.52
C MET A 1 55.50 -30.51 -6.23
N ILE A 2 56.03 -30.79 -5.04
CA ILE A 2 55.42 -30.38 -3.74
C ILE A 2 55.36 -28.84 -3.53
N ALA A 3 56.33 -28.08 -4.06
CA ALA A 3 56.39 -26.63 -3.90
C ALA A 3 55.33 -25.86 -4.73
N LEU A 4 54.98 -26.37 -5.92
CA LEU A 4 53.92 -25.81 -6.77
C LEU A 4 52.54 -26.04 -6.14
N ALA A 5 52.30 -27.24 -5.58
CA ALA A 5 51.06 -27.55 -4.88
C ALA A 5 50.84 -26.65 -3.64
N ARG A 6 51.89 -26.39 -2.85
CA ARG A 6 51.80 -25.45 -1.71
C ARG A 6 51.59 -24.00 -2.13
N ARG A 7 52.18 -23.55 -3.23
CA ARG A 7 51.94 -22.19 -3.77
C ARG A 7 50.51 -22.04 -4.30
N ASN A 8 50.02 -22.99 -5.06
CA ASN A 8 48.65 -22.97 -5.59
C ASN A 8 47.60 -23.06 -4.47
N LEU A 9 47.86 -23.85 -3.42
CA LEU A 9 46.99 -23.91 -2.24
C LEU A 9 46.96 -22.58 -1.48
N ARG A 10 48.11 -21.89 -1.36
CA ARG A 10 48.17 -20.55 -0.76
C ARG A 10 47.39 -19.53 -1.58
N THR A 11 47.50 -19.54 -2.91
CA THR A 11 46.73 -18.66 -3.79
C THR A 11 45.23 -18.96 -3.73
N LEU A 12 44.86 -20.24 -3.69
CA LEU A 12 43.46 -20.66 -3.55
C LEU A 12 42.88 -20.21 -2.20
N LEU A 13 43.61 -20.37 -1.11
CA LEU A 13 43.20 -19.86 0.20
C LEU A 13 43.09 -18.33 0.22
N LEU A 14 44.03 -17.62 -0.39
CA LEU A 14 44.02 -16.16 -0.52
C LEU A 14 42.79 -15.63 -1.28
N LEU A 15 42.29 -16.38 -2.26
CA LEU A 15 41.10 -16.00 -3.03
C LEU A 15 39.80 -16.51 -2.39
N ALA A 16 39.79 -17.71 -1.83
CA ALA A 16 38.60 -18.33 -1.26
C ALA A 16 38.20 -17.73 0.10
N LEU A 17 39.17 -17.32 0.93
CA LEU A 17 38.93 -16.72 2.24
C LEU A 17 38.08 -15.43 2.17
N PRO A 18 38.41 -14.41 1.35
CA PRO A 18 37.59 -13.20 1.27
C PRO A 18 36.20 -13.47 0.70
N VAL A 19 36.06 -14.40 -0.26
CA VAL A 19 34.76 -14.79 -0.83
C VAL A 19 33.87 -15.45 0.22
N ALA A 20 34.41 -16.41 0.98
CA ALA A 20 33.68 -17.05 2.07
C ALA A 20 33.32 -16.04 3.19
N ALA A 21 34.22 -15.10 3.49
CA ALA A 21 33.95 -14.03 4.45
C ALA A 21 32.81 -13.10 3.98
N MET A 22 32.79 -12.70 2.72
CA MET A 22 31.71 -11.88 2.16
C MET A 22 30.36 -12.61 2.18
N ILE A 23 30.34 -13.89 1.82
CA ILE A 23 29.12 -14.72 1.89
C ILE A 23 28.64 -14.84 3.33
N GLY A 24 29.55 -15.09 4.28
CA GLY A 24 29.23 -15.16 5.71
C GLY A 24 28.65 -13.84 6.24
N LEU A 25 29.22 -12.71 5.82
CA LEU A 25 28.75 -11.39 6.25
C LEU A 25 27.35 -11.07 5.72
N VAL A 26 27.07 -11.41 4.46
CA VAL A 26 25.74 -11.25 3.85
C VAL A 26 24.72 -12.15 4.55
N ALA A 27 25.06 -13.41 4.81
CA ALA A 27 24.16 -14.34 5.50
C ALA A 27 23.90 -13.96 6.97
N ALA A 28 24.89 -13.37 7.65
CA ALA A 28 24.77 -12.95 9.06
C ALA A 28 24.11 -11.56 9.23
N SER A 29 24.09 -10.73 8.18
CA SER A 29 23.55 -9.38 8.20
C SER A 29 22.11 -9.29 8.76
N PRO A 30 21.14 -10.15 8.36
CA PRO A 30 19.79 -10.07 8.90
C PRO A 30 19.68 -10.38 10.41
N THR A 31 20.57 -11.22 10.94
CA THR A 31 20.58 -11.60 12.36
C THR A 31 21.24 -10.51 13.20
N LEU A 32 22.37 -9.97 12.73
CA LEU A 32 23.04 -8.82 13.35
C LEU A 32 22.14 -7.59 13.35
N TYR A 33 21.42 -7.34 12.26
CA TYR A 33 20.45 -6.26 12.17
C TYR A 33 19.32 -6.45 13.18
N ARG A 34 18.74 -7.66 13.29
CA ARG A 34 17.71 -7.96 14.30
C ARG A 34 18.21 -7.77 15.74
N LEU A 35 19.45 -8.16 16.04
CA LEU A 35 20.04 -7.97 17.36
C LEU A 35 20.27 -6.48 17.67
N PHE A 36 20.75 -5.72 16.67
CA PHE A 36 20.89 -4.28 16.78
C PHE A 36 19.54 -3.60 17.00
N CYS A 37 18.51 -3.95 16.22
CA CYS A 37 17.13 -3.48 16.39
C CYS A 37 16.59 -3.79 17.80
N ALA A 38 16.85 -4.98 18.33
CA ALA A 38 16.39 -5.38 19.65
C ALA A 38 17.07 -4.61 20.80
N VAL A 39 18.38 -4.31 20.68
CA VAL A 39 19.15 -3.59 21.69
C VAL A 39 18.90 -2.08 21.63
N THR A 40 18.75 -1.53 20.44
CA THR A 40 18.61 -0.07 20.23
C THR A 40 17.16 0.40 20.13
N GLY A 41 16.21 -0.50 19.92
CA GLY A 41 14.80 -0.18 19.68
C GLY A 41 14.50 0.35 18.28
N TYR A 42 15.48 0.33 17.36
CA TYR A 42 15.29 0.73 15.97
C TYR A 42 14.41 -0.31 15.25
N GLY A 43 13.22 0.06 14.78
CA GLY A 43 12.29 -0.85 14.10
C GLY A 43 11.11 -1.41 14.94
N GLY A 44 10.83 -0.82 16.11
CA GLY A 44 9.54 -1.03 16.80
C GLY A 44 9.37 -2.33 17.58
N THR A 45 10.46 -3.04 17.92
CA THR A 45 10.37 -4.15 18.89
C THR A 45 10.02 -3.61 20.27
N THR A 46 8.78 -3.90 20.71
CA THR A 46 8.22 -3.49 22.00
C THR A 46 9.10 -4.00 23.14
N GLN A 47 9.71 -3.09 23.91
CA GLN A 47 10.01 -3.39 25.31
C GLN A 47 8.66 -3.58 26.00
N ARG A 48 8.46 -4.74 26.63
CA ARG A 48 7.28 -4.99 27.45
C ARG A 48 7.37 -4.04 28.65
N ALA A 49 6.71 -2.90 28.55
CA ALA A 49 6.53 -2.01 29.68
C ALA A 49 5.40 -2.58 30.54
N ASP A 50 5.75 -3.09 31.72
CA ASP A 50 4.81 -3.23 32.82
C ASP A 50 4.46 -1.83 33.33
N ALA A 51 3.15 -1.54 33.33
CA ALA A 51 2.46 -0.35 33.86
C ALA A 51 2.28 0.88 32.92
N PRO A 52 1.06 1.46 32.89
CA PRO A 52 0.72 2.61 32.04
C PRO A 52 1.04 3.96 32.72
N PRO A 53 1.48 5.00 31.99
CA PRO A 53 1.44 6.35 32.50
C PRO A 53 0.09 7.03 32.22
N ALA A 54 -0.35 7.77 33.21
CA ALA A 54 -1.63 8.46 33.30
C ALA A 54 -1.79 9.62 32.28
N THR A 55 -3.05 9.80 31.92
CA THR A 55 -3.72 10.88 31.15
C THR A 55 -3.35 12.31 31.58
N PRO A 56 -3.60 13.37 30.75
CA PRO A 56 -4.91 13.65 30.13
C PRO A 56 -4.93 14.25 28.70
N ALA A 57 -5.91 13.83 27.90
CA ALA A 57 -6.85 14.73 27.21
C ALA A 57 -7.82 13.92 26.29
N THR A 58 -9.08 13.88 26.73
CA THR A 58 -10.33 13.86 25.94
C THR A 58 -10.43 12.96 24.71
N ASP A 59 -10.67 11.67 24.92
CA ASP A 59 -11.82 10.91 24.40
C ASP A 59 -11.81 9.53 25.08
N ARG A 60 -12.98 8.88 25.17
CA ARG A 60 -13.28 7.72 26.06
C ARG A 60 -12.18 6.64 26.18
N PRO A 61 -12.06 5.95 27.34
CA PRO A 61 -11.10 4.87 27.52
C PRO A 61 -11.40 3.71 26.58
N GLY A 62 -10.44 3.37 25.72
CA GLY A 62 -10.45 2.17 24.88
C GLY A 62 -10.96 2.34 23.44
N THR A 63 -11.31 3.55 22.98
CA THR A 63 -11.69 3.78 21.57
C THR A 63 -10.67 4.71 20.92
N LEU A 64 -10.07 4.26 19.80
CA LEU A 64 -9.17 5.09 18.99
C LEU A 64 -9.90 6.35 18.48
N PRO A 65 -9.20 7.49 18.29
CA PRO A 65 -9.80 8.68 17.70
C PRO A 65 -10.40 8.38 16.34
N THR A 66 -11.52 9.03 16.04
CA THR A 66 -12.15 8.94 14.71
C THR A 66 -11.32 9.72 13.71
N LEU A 67 -11.14 9.18 12.51
CA LEU A 67 -10.41 9.80 11.40
C LEU A 67 -11.40 10.17 10.30
N THR A 68 -11.25 11.36 9.73
CA THR A 68 -12.01 11.73 8.53
C THR A 68 -11.22 11.36 7.29
N VAL A 69 -11.80 10.52 6.43
CA VAL A 69 -11.23 10.16 5.13
C VAL A 69 -11.97 10.89 4.03
N SER A 70 -11.27 11.73 3.28
CA SER A 70 -11.77 12.43 2.11
C SER A 70 -11.40 11.66 0.84
N PHE A 71 -12.34 11.60 -0.11
CA PHE A 71 -12.17 10.93 -1.38
C PHE A 71 -12.12 11.96 -2.49
N ASP A 72 -11.01 11.95 -3.21
CA ASP A 72 -10.78 12.82 -4.36
C ASP A 72 -10.62 11.99 -5.64
N ALA A 73 -11.10 12.54 -6.74
CA ALA A 73 -11.17 11.87 -8.02
C ALA A 73 -10.90 12.85 -9.15
N ASN A 74 -9.86 12.56 -9.92
CA ASN A 74 -9.40 13.39 -11.02
C ASN A 74 -9.33 12.57 -12.31
N VAL A 75 -9.47 13.28 -13.43
CA VAL A 75 -9.30 12.72 -14.77
C VAL A 75 -8.22 13.52 -15.48
N GLY A 76 -7.22 12.82 -15.99
CA GLY A 76 -6.12 13.38 -16.76
C GLY A 76 -6.61 13.97 -18.08
N ARG A 77 -5.88 14.96 -18.58
CA ARG A 77 -6.21 15.61 -19.86
C ARG A 77 -6.19 14.57 -20.99
N GLY A 78 -7.23 14.59 -21.84
CA GLY A 78 -7.36 13.68 -22.97
C GLY A 78 -8.06 12.35 -22.67
N LEU A 79 -8.50 12.12 -21.43
CA LEU A 79 -9.38 10.99 -21.11
C LEU A 79 -10.85 11.46 -21.04
N PRO A 80 -11.71 11.08 -21.99
CA PRO A 80 -13.12 11.49 -22.01
C PRO A 80 -13.97 10.69 -21.02
N TRP A 81 -13.51 10.56 -19.78
CA TRP A 81 -14.22 9.83 -18.73
C TRP A 81 -14.82 10.79 -17.71
N ARG A 82 -15.99 10.43 -17.19
CA ARG A 82 -16.54 11.02 -15.96
C ARG A 82 -16.24 10.09 -14.80
N PHE A 83 -15.39 10.53 -13.89
CA PHE A 83 -14.95 9.74 -12.73
C PHE A 83 -15.18 10.52 -11.44
N GLY A 84 -15.66 9.85 -10.40
CA GLY A 84 -15.95 10.49 -9.12
C GLY A 84 -16.21 9.49 -7.99
N PRO A 85 -16.05 9.92 -6.72
CA PRO A 85 -16.48 9.11 -5.59
C PRO A 85 -18.00 9.23 -5.40
N ARG A 86 -18.62 8.21 -4.82
CA ARG A 86 -20.05 8.27 -4.45
C ARG A 86 -20.28 9.17 -3.24
N VAL A 87 -19.29 9.27 -2.36
CA VAL A 87 -19.28 10.09 -1.13
C VAL A 87 -17.98 10.88 -1.08
N SER A 88 -18.01 12.16 -0.71
CA SER A 88 -16.82 13.02 -0.71
C SER A 88 -15.93 12.82 0.52
N HIS A 89 -16.51 12.43 1.66
CA HIS A 89 -15.80 12.11 2.88
C HIS A 89 -16.63 11.19 3.76
N ILE A 90 -15.96 10.46 4.66
CA ILE A 90 -16.57 9.66 5.71
C ILE A 90 -15.71 9.71 6.97
N ASP A 91 -16.34 9.54 8.12
CA ASP A 91 -15.64 9.35 9.39
C ASP A 91 -15.49 7.86 9.67
N VAL A 92 -14.27 7.42 9.95
CA VAL A 92 -13.92 6.02 10.13
C VAL A 92 -13.21 5.79 11.45
N ARG A 93 -13.38 4.59 11.99
CA ARG A 93 -12.59 4.12 13.13
C ARG A 93 -11.41 3.31 12.62
N PRO A 94 -10.18 3.63 13.06
CA PRO A 94 -9.02 2.81 12.71
C PRO A 94 -9.21 1.36 13.21
N GLY A 95 -8.72 0.40 12.44
CA GLY A 95 -8.86 -1.04 12.70
C GLY A 95 -10.09 -1.69 12.06
N GLU A 96 -11.06 -0.93 11.58
CA GLU A 96 -12.25 -1.45 10.90
C GLU A 96 -12.13 -1.33 9.37
N PRO A 97 -12.44 -2.39 8.60
CA PRO A 97 -12.47 -2.30 7.15
C PRO A 97 -13.72 -1.54 6.69
N VAL A 98 -13.50 -0.56 5.83
CA VAL A 98 -14.53 0.31 5.28
C VAL A 98 -14.62 0.11 3.77
N LEU A 99 -15.84 0.11 3.25
CA LEU A 99 -16.14 -0.05 1.84
C LEU A 99 -16.69 1.26 1.28
N VAL A 100 -16.10 1.74 0.19
CA VAL A 100 -16.58 2.91 -0.55
C VAL A 100 -16.68 2.60 -2.03
N HIS A 101 -17.49 3.38 -2.75
CA HIS A 101 -17.74 3.17 -4.16
C HIS A 101 -17.29 4.39 -4.96
N TYR A 102 -16.57 4.14 -6.05
CA TYR A 102 -16.29 5.11 -7.09
C TYR A 102 -17.07 4.75 -8.35
N PHE A 103 -17.36 5.73 -9.20
CA PHE A 103 -17.95 5.48 -10.50
C PHE A 103 -17.04 6.00 -11.60
N ALA A 104 -17.00 5.30 -12.73
CA ALA A 104 -16.37 5.74 -13.97
C ALA A 104 -17.36 5.57 -15.13
N GLU A 105 -17.36 6.51 -16.06
CA GLU A 105 -18.22 6.47 -17.25
C GLU A 105 -17.45 6.98 -18.46
N ASN A 106 -17.49 6.24 -19.57
CA ASN A 106 -16.88 6.67 -20.82
C ASN A 106 -17.87 7.54 -21.62
N LEU A 107 -17.51 8.80 -21.84
CA LEU A 107 -18.32 9.76 -22.59
C LEU A 107 -18.02 9.75 -24.10
N ALA A 108 -17.05 8.95 -24.55
CA ALA A 108 -16.73 8.80 -25.95
C ALA A 108 -17.67 7.82 -26.67
N ASP A 109 -17.67 7.89 -28.00
CA ASP A 109 -18.33 6.99 -28.93
C ASP A 109 -17.46 5.77 -29.31
N ARG A 110 -16.26 5.67 -28.73
CA ARG A 110 -15.29 4.59 -28.96
C ARG A 110 -14.78 3.99 -27.63
N PRO A 111 -14.31 2.74 -27.62
CA PRO A 111 -13.62 2.18 -26.46
C PRO A 111 -12.40 3.03 -26.12
N VAL A 112 -12.22 3.29 -24.83
CA VAL A 112 -11.09 4.08 -24.31
C VAL A 112 -10.42 3.28 -23.22
N VAL A 113 -9.09 3.30 -23.20
CA VAL A 113 -8.30 2.66 -22.17
C VAL A 113 -7.72 3.71 -21.23
N GLY A 114 -7.90 3.48 -19.93
CA GLY A 114 -7.37 4.31 -18.86
C GLY A 114 -6.57 3.49 -17.87
N ARG A 115 -5.65 4.16 -17.17
CA ARG A 115 -4.95 3.61 -16.01
C ARG A 115 -5.01 4.60 -14.87
N ALA A 116 -5.40 4.14 -13.68
CA ALA A 116 -5.58 4.98 -12.50
C ALA A 116 -4.30 5.02 -11.67
N THR A 117 -3.81 6.17 -11.26
CA THR A 117 -2.85 6.25 -10.15
C THR A 117 -3.57 6.73 -8.89
N PHE A 118 -2.94 6.52 -7.73
CA PHE A 118 -3.49 6.97 -6.47
C PHE A 118 -2.41 7.58 -5.58
N ASN A 119 -2.85 8.39 -4.62
CA ASN A 119 -2.02 8.95 -3.57
C ASN A 119 -2.80 9.07 -2.26
N VAL A 120 -2.08 8.93 -1.14
CA VAL A 120 -2.61 9.12 0.22
C VAL A 120 -1.93 10.33 0.83
N THR A 121 -2.73 11.28 1.30
CA THR A 121 -2.25 12.52 1.93
C THR A 121 -2.84 12.63 3.34
N PRO A 122 -2.08 13.06 4.36
CA PRO A 122 -0.65 13.40 4.33
C PRO A 122 0.22 12.15 4.17
N PHE A 123 1.41 12.30 3.56
CA PHE A 123 2.30 11.18 3.26
C PHE A 123 2.69 10.34 4.49
N LYS A 124 2.76 10.96 5.68
CA LYS A 124 3.00 10.27 6.96
C LYS A 124 1.91 9.25 7.34
N ALA A 125 0.70 9.37 6.79
CA ALA A 125 -0.39 8.42 7.02
C ALA A 125 -0.35 7.24 6.04
N ALA A 126 0.37 7.36 4.92
CA ALA A 126 0.40 6.34 3.87
C ALA A 126 0.84 4.94 4.35
N PRO A 127 1.84 4.79 5.26
CA PRO A 127 2.23 3.47 5.78
C PRO A 127 1.15 2.77 6.62
N TYR A 128 0.16 3.52 7.10
CA TYR A 128 -0.93 3.05 7.94
C TYR A 128 -2.24 2.92 7.16
N PHE A 129 -2.27 3.35 5.89
CA PHE A 129 -3.45 3.26 5.05
C PHE A 129 -3.37 2.01 4.18
N PHE A 130 -4.18 1.01 4.53
CA PHE A 130 -4.22 -0.26 3.85
C PHE A 130 -5.44 -0.32 2.96
N LYS A 131 -5.25 -0.53 1.67
CA LYS A 131 -6.35 -0.75 0.74
C LYS A 131 -6.22 -2.11 0.09
N THR A 132 -7.35 -2.74 -0.21
CA THR A 132 -7.30 -3.90 -1.11
C THR A 132 -7.05 -3.37 -2.51
N GLU A 133 -5.91 -3.72 -3.10
CA GLU A 133 -5.61 -3.35 -4.48
C GLU A 133 -6.74 -3.75 -5.42
N CYS A 134 -7.18 -2.82 -6.27
CA CYS A 134 -7.82 -3.10 -7.54
C CYS A 134 -7.82 -1.83 -8.40
N PHE A 135 -7.70 -2.00 -9.71
CA PHE A 135 -7.79 -0.99 -10.79
C PHE A 135 -6.56 -0.09 -11.06
N CYS A 136 -5.66 0.13 -10.10
CA CYS A 136 -4.64 1.19 -10.26
C CYS A 136 -3.45 0.83 -11.16
N PHE A 137 -3.22 -0.44 -11.45
CA PHE A 137 -1.96 -0.84 -12.09
C PHE A 137 -2.15 -1.56 -13.42
N SER A 138 -3.38 -1.88 -13.79
CA SER A 138 -3.71 -2.47 -15.09
C SER A 138 -4.36 -1.44 -16.00
N GLU A 139 -4.17 -1.65 -17.29
CA GLU A 139 -4.91 -0.99 -18.36
C GLU A 139 -6.36 -1.47 -18.33
N GLN A 140 -7.28 -0.53 -18.20
CA GLN A 140 -8.70 -0.78 -18.05
C GLN A 140 -9.44 -0.14 -19.22
N LYS A 141 -10.17 -0.96 -19.97
CA LYS A 141 -11.05 -0.54 -21.06
C LYS A 141 -12.44 -0.24 -20.49
N LEU A 142 -13.03 0.86 -20.98
CA LEU A 142 -14.47 1.12 -20.89
C LEU A 142 -15.03 1.27 -22.30
N ASP A 143 -16.15 0.60 -22.56
CA ASP A 143 -16.86 0.70 -23.83
C ASP A 143 -17.65 2.03 -23.94
N PRO A 144 -18.08 2.43 -25.16
CA PRO A 144 -18.78 3.70 -25.37
C PRO A 144 -20.04 3.83 -24.51
N GLY A 145 -20.18 4.94 -23.77
CA GLY A 145 -21.34 5.19 -22.90
C GLY A 145 -21.45 4.27 -21.69
N GLU A 146 -20.49 3.37 -21.49
CA GLU A 146 -20.52 2.42 -20.38
C GLU A 146 -20.22 3.12 -19.06
N ARG A 147 -20.99 2.78 -18.02
CA ARG A 147 -20.82 3.25 -16.66
C ARG A 147 -20.59 2.09 -15.71
N VAL A 148 -19.52 2.16 -14.92
CA VAL A 148 -19.10 1.12 -13.98
C VAL A 148 -18.97 1.70 -12.58
N GLU A 149 -19.42 0.93 -11.59
CA GLU A 149 -19.23 1.21 -10.17
C GLU A 149 -18.17 0.28 -9.58
N MET A 150 -17.11 0.87 -9.04
CA MET A 150 -15.91 0.20 -8.53
C MET A 150 -15.89 0.27 -7.00
N PRO A 151 -16.02 -0.88 -6.30
CA PRO A 151 -15.86 -0.94 -4.86
C PRO A 151 -14.37 -0.85 -4.46
N VAL A 152 -14.05 0.02 -3.52
CA VAL A 152 -12.73 0.15 -2.88
C VAL A 152 -12.89 -0.13 -1.40
N GLN A 153 -12.21 -1.17 -0.91
CA GLN A 153 -12.16 -1.49 0.51
C GLN A 153 -10.81 -1.07 1.07
N PHE A 154 -10.83 -0.39 2.21
CA PHE A 154 -9.62 0.03 2.91
C PHE A 154 -9.80 -0.09 4.43
N PHE A 155 -8.72 -0.10 5.17
CA PHE A 155 -8.70 0.07 6.62
C PHE A 155 -7.49 0.93 7.00
N ILE A 156 -7.55 1.55 8.17
CA ILE A 156 -6.44 2.33 8.72
C ILE A 156 -5.88 1.57 9.92
N ASP A 157 -4.58 1.29 9.92
CA ASP A 157 -3.91 0.61 11.02
C ASP A 157 -3.88 1.50 12.27
N PRO A 158 -4.39 1.03 13.42
CA PRO A 158 -4.30 1.72 14.71
C PRO A 158 -2.90 2.17 15.10
N GLY A 159 -1.84 1.49 14.62
CA GLY A 159 -0.45 1.86 14.87
C GLY A 159 -0.07 3.27 14.40
N LEU A 160 -0.93 3.93 13.61
CA LEU A 160 -0.82 5.36 13.28
C LEU A 160 -0.69 6.22 14.54
N PHE A 161 -1.40 5.87 15.62
CA PHE A 161 -1.41 6.64 16.87
C PHE A 161 -0.23 6.35 17.79
N ASP A 162 0.48 5.25 17.54
CA ASP A 162 1.69 4.88 18.28
C ASP A 162 2.93 5.58 17.71
N ASP A 163 2.90 6.01 16.44
CA ASP A 163 4.00 6.73 15.79
C ASP A 163 4.02 8.22 16.20
N PRO A 164 5.10 8.70 16.85
CA PRO A 164 5.26 10.10 17.22
C PRO A 164 5.12 11.09 16.06
N TYR A 165 5.40 10.66 14.83
CA TYR A 165 5.38 11.50 13.62
C TYR A 165 4.05 11.46 12.85
N ALA A 166 3.14 10.55 13.19
CA ALA A 166 1.88 10.35 12.48
C ALA A 166 0.63 10.39 13.39
N ARG A 167 0.79 10.28 14.70
CA ARG A 167 -0.29 10.25 15.70
C ARG A 167 -1.18 11.49 15.74
N GLU A 168 -0.74 12.61 15.17
CA GLU A 168 -1.49 13.85 15.04
C GLU A 168 -2.38 13.91 13.80
N VAL A 169 -2.27 12.95 12.88
CA VAL A 169 -3.13 12.87 11.70
C VAL A 169 -4.58 12.63 12.14
N ARG A 170 -5.49 13.48 11.65
CA ARG A 170 -6.95 13.34 11.83
C ARG A 170 -7.70 13.26 10.51
N HIS A 171 -7.11 13.83 9.45
CA HIS A 171 -7.67 13.88 8.11
C HIS A 171 -6.74 13.16 7.14
N ILE A 172 -7.30 12.23 6.37
CA ILE A 172 -6.59 11.52 5.31
C ILE A 172 -7.36 11.70 4.02
N THR A 173 -6.68 12.07 2.93
CA THR A 173 -7.26 12.16 1.61
C THR A 173 -6.73 11.01 0.75
N LEU A 174 -7.64 10.19 0.24
CA LEU A 174 -7.37 9.22 -0.81
C LEU A 174 -7.75 9.84 -2.15
N SER A 175 -6.76 10.19 -2.94
CA SER A 175 -6.95 10.75 -4.27
C SER A 175 -6.65 9.71 -5.34
N TYR A 176 -7.52 9.65 -6.34
CA TYR A 176 -7.38 8.82 -7.52
C TYR A 176 -7.34 9.70 -8.77
N THR A 177 -6.44 9.38 -9.70
CA THR A 177 -6.37 10.08 -11.00
C THR A 177 -6.28 9.08 -12.15
N PHE A 178 -7.21 9.13 -13.09
CA PHE A 178 -7.14 8.31 -14.30
C PHE A 178 -6.40 9.02 -15.43
N PHE A 179 -5.49 8.32 -16.09
CA PHE A 179 -4.77 8.83 -17.25
C PHE A 179 -5.10 8.00 -18.49
N PRO A 180 -5.20 8.63 -19.68
CA PRO A 180 -5.39 7.90 -20.93
C PRO A 180 -4.18 7.04 -21.23
N GLN A 181 -4.41 5.82 -21.73
CA GLN A 181 -3.35 4.94 -22.23
C GLN A 181 -3.55 4.74 -23.74
N ASP A 182 -2.45 4.82 -24.48
CA ASP A 182 -2.43 4.58 -25.92
C ASP A 182 -2.05 3.12 -26.18
N VAL A 183 -2.98 2.23 -25.87
CA VAL A 183 -2.84 0.78 -26.03
C VAL A 183 -4.06 0.23 -26.74
N ASP A 184 -3.90 -0.92 -27.39
CA ASP A 184 -5.01 -1.59 -28.09
C ASP A 184 -6.10 -2.00 -27.07
N PRO A 185 -7.34 -1.48 -27.19
CA PRO A 185 -8.45 -1.86 -26.33
C PRO A 185 -8.69 -3.37 -26.25
N ALA A 186 -8.34 -4.13 -27.29
CA ALA A 186 -8.49 -5.59 -27.29
C ALA A 186 -7.57 -6.31 -26.29
N THR A 187 -6.46 -5.67 -25.90
CA THR A 187 -5.48 -6.22 -24.93
C THR A 187 -5.73 -5.74 -23.50
N ALA A 188 -6.50 -4.67 -23.33
CA ALA A 188 -6.83 -4.11 -22.04
C ALA A 188 -7.91 -4.94 -21.33
N ARG A 189 -7.90 -4.93 -20.00
CA ARG A 189 -8.92 -5.62 -19.22
C ARG A 189 -10.20 -4.81 -19.22
N ASP A 190 -11.34 -5.49 -19.26
CA ASP A 190 -12.61 -4.80 -19.13
C ASP A 190 -12.82 -4.33 -17.68
N LEU A 191 -13.10 -3.03 -17.52
CA LEU A 191 -13.30 -2.45 -16.20
C LEU A 191 -14.58 -2.96 -15.55
N ALA A 192 -15.63 -3.21 -16.33
CA ALA A 192 -16.91 -3.71 -15.84
C ALA A 192 -16.76 -5.12 -15.25
N ASP A 193 -16.04 -5.99 -15.96
CA ASP A 193 -15.73 -7.35 -15.50
C ASP A 193 -14.89 -7.33 -14.22
N THR A 194 -13.85 -6.50 -14.20
CA THR A 194 -12.97 -6.37 -13.03
C THR A 194 -13.76 -5.86 -11.81
N ALA A 195 -14.66 -4.90 -12.01
CA ALA A 195 -15.51 -4.35 -10.96
C ALA A 195 -16.56 -5.36 -10.48
N ALA A 196 -17.16 -6.14 -11.40
CA ALA A 196 -18.11 -7.19 -11.07
C ALA A 196 -17.47 -8.31 -10.23
N ALA A 197 -16.32 -8.80 -10.66
CA ALA A 197 -15.57 -9.82 -9.93
C ALA A 197 -15.22 -9.35 -8.51
N ARG A 198 -14.84 -8.08 -8.33
CA ARG A 198 -14.55 -7.53 -7.01
C ARG A 198 -15.79 -7.39 -6.14
N ARG A 199 -16.93 -6.94 -6.69
CA ARG A 199 -18.21 -6.88 -5.97
C ARG A 199 -18.60 -8.25 -5.45
N GLU A 200 -18.49 -9.29 -6.26
CA GLU A 200 -18.80 -10.66 -5.85
C GLU A 200 -17.83 -11.19 -4.78
N ALA A 201 -16.52 -10.92 -4.92
CA ALA A 201 -15.53 -11.29 -3.90
C ALA A 201 -15.82 -10.62 -2.54
N LEU A 202 -16.15 -9.32 -2.55
CA LEU A 202 -16.54 -8.59 -1.34
C LEU A 202 -17.85 -9.12 -0.74
N ALA A 203 -18.85 -9.43 -1.57
CA ALA A 203 -20.12 -10.00 -1.12
C ALA A 203 -19.95 -11.37 -0.44
N ARG A 204 -18.94 -12.15 -0.84
CA ARG A 204 -18.56 -13.44 -0.20
C ARG A 204 -17.68 -13.27 1.05
N GLY A 205 -17.47 -12.04 1.52
CA GLY A 205 -16.65 -11.76 2.70
C GLY A 205 -15.14 -11.86 2.46
N ALA A 206 -14.69 -11.95 1.20
CA ALA A 206 -13.27 -11.91 0.88
C ALA A 206 -12.75 -10.47 0.96
N SER A 207 -12.34 -10.07 2.16
CA SER A 207 -11.35 -9.01 2.31
C SER A 207 -10.05 -9.53 1.71
N GLY A 208 -9.70 -9.10 0.50
CA GLY A 208 -8.44 -9.49 -0.12
C GLY A 208 -7.25 -9.10 0.77
N PRO A 209 -6.05 -9.63 0.52
CA PRO A 209 -4.88 -9.31 1.34
C PRO A 209 -4.65 -7.80 1.32
N PHE A 210 -4.89 -7.16 2.45
CA PHE A 210 -4.57 -5.75 2.62
C PHE A 210 -3.06 -5.62 2.61
N ARG A 211 -2.52 -4.88 1.64
CA ARG A 211 -1.08 -4.63 1.51
C ARG A 211 -0.82 -3.16 1.84
N ALA A 212 0.26 -2.91 2.58
CA ALA A 212 0.80 -1.56 2.68
C ALA A 212 1.59 -1.27 1.41
N ASP A 213 1.16 -0.26 0.66
CA ASP A 213 1.85 0.16 -0.56
C ASP A 213 3.08 1.05 -0.25
N ALA A 214 3.17 1.57 0.98
CA ALA A 214 4.29 2.37 1.46
C ALA A 214 5.17 1.58 2.47
N PRO A 215 6.50 1.59 2.33
CA PRO A 215 7.40 0.98 3.31
C PRO A 215 7.30 1.71 4.66
N ARG A 216 7.15 0.95 5.75
CA ARG A 216 7.25 1.47 7.12
C ARG A 216 8.70 1.92 7.36
N ARG A 217 8.89 3.16 7.81
CA ARG A 217 10.22 3.67 8.22
C ARG A 217 10.48 3.34 9.68
#